data_AF-A0A7S2VNW7-F1
#
_entry.id   AF-A0A7S2VNW7-F1
#
_cell.length_a   1.000
_cell.length_b   1.000
_cell.length_c   1.000
_cell.angle_alpha   90.00
_cell.angle_beta   90.00
_cell.angle_gamma   90.00
#
_symmetry.space_group_name_H-M   'P 1'
#
loop_
_entity.id
_entity.type
_entity.pdbx_description
1 polymer ?
#
loop_
_entity_poly.entity_id
_entity_poly.type
_entity_poly.pdbx_seq_one_letter_code
_entity_poly.pdbx_strand_id
1 'polypeptide(L)'
;HIKVTIVDMNEARIAAWNSDDLPIYEPGLTEVVKACRGKNLFFSTDVKGAIQESDIIFASVNTPTKVKGVGAGRAADLRFIESVGRTVAESANRSKIIIEKSTVP
;
A
#
# COMPACT_ATOMS: atom_id res chain seq x y z
N HIS A 1 0.80 0.61 21.57
CA HIS A 1 -0.14 0.24 20.48
C HIS A 1 0.46 0.67 19.15
N ILE A 2 0.33 -0.14 18.08
CA ILE A 2 0.85 0.16 16.74
C ILE A 2 -0.26 0.84 15.92
N LYS A 3 0.04 1.98 15.31
CA LYS A 3 -0.82 2.67 14.32
C LYS A 3 -0.50 2.12 12.93
N VAL A 4 -1.51 1.67 12.21
CA VAL A 4 -1.42 1.15 10.84
C VAL A 4 -2.23 2.06 9.93
N THR A 5 -1.58 2.63 8.92
CA THR A 5 -2.23 3.46 7.90
C THR A 5 -2.03 2.81 6.54
N ILE A 6 -3.12 2.38 5.91
CA ILE A 6 -3.14 1.90 4.54
C ILE A 6 -3.38 3.10 3.63
N VAL A 7 -2.53 3.28 2.63
CA VAL A 7 -2.64 4.38 1.66
C VAL A 7 -2.66 3.88 0.23
N ASP A 8 -3.49 4.51 -0.60
CA ASP A 8 -3.60 4.25 -2.03
C ASP A 8 -3.99 5.55 -2.73
N MET A 9 -3.48 5.76 -3.94
CA MET A 9 -3.85 6.91 -4.79
C MET A 9 -5.28 6.77 -5.34
N ASN A 10 -5.85 5.57 -5.31
CA ASN A 10 -7.21 5.32 -5.73
C ASN A 10 -8.21 5.73 -4.63
N GLU A 11 -8.75 6.94 -4.76
CA GLU A 11 -9.72 7.51 -3.80
C GLU A 11 -10.97 6.63 -3.65
N ALA A 12 -11.48 6.06 -4.73
CA ALA A 12 -12.66 5.20 -4.69
C ALA A 12 -12.40 3.91 -3.88
N ARG A 13 -11.19 3.33 -4.00
CA ARG A 13 -10.79 2.17 -3.20
C ARG A 13 -10.64 2.52 -1.73
N ILE A 14 -10.04 3.66 -1.41
CA ILE A 14 -9.91 4.13 -0.02
C ILE A 14 -11.29 4.45 0.58
N ALA A 15 -12.20 5.04 -0.20
CA ALA A 15 -13.57 5.28 0.22
C ALA A 15 -14.30 3.96 0.55
N ALA A 16 -14.14 2.93 -0.29
CA ALA A 16 -14.69 1.60 -0.02
C ALA A 16 -14.08 0.96 1.25
N TRP A 17 -12.77 1.09 1.49
CA TRP A 17 -12.17 0.63 2.74
C TRP A 17 -12.68 1.37 3.99
N ASN A 18 -13.21 2.58 3.83
CA ASN A 18 -13.82 3.37 4.90
C ASN A 18 -15.34 3.17 5.00
N SER A 19 -15.98 2.44 4.08
CA SER A 19 -17.43 2.14 4.10
C SER A 19 -17.74 0.81 4.80
N ASP A 20 -19.01 0.42 4.85
CA ASP A 20 -19.40 -0.92 5.30
C ASP A 20 -19.22 -2.01 4.22
N ASP A 21 -19.02 -1.59 2.97
CA ASP A 21 -18.86 -2.45 1.79
C ASP A 21 -17.39 -2.44 1.33
N LEU A 22 -16.62 -3.39 1.86
CA LEU A 22 -15.19 -3.49 1.55
C LEU A 22 -14.93 -3.79 0.07
N PRO A 23 -13.81 -3.29 -0.51
CA PRO A 23 -13.53 -3.45 -1.94
C PRO A 23 -13.15 -4.89 -2.34
N ILE A 24 -12.99 -5.79 -1.38
CA ILE A 24 -12.71 -7.21 -1.57
C ILE A 24 -13.52 -8.04 -0.56
N TYR A 25 -13.83 -9.28 -0.93
CA TYR A 25 -14.44 -10.25 -0.03
C TYR A 25 -13.40 -11.28 0.40
N GLU A 26 -13.20 -11.40 1.71
CA GLU A 26 -12.39 -12.44 2.34
C GLU A 26 -13.11 -12.89 3.62
N PRO A 27 -13.24 -14.21 3.90
CA PRO A 27 -13.90 -14.70 5.11
C PRO A 27 -13.27 -14.12 6.39
N GLY A 28 -14.07 -13.41 7.21
CA GLY A 28 -13.63 -12.81 8.48
C GLY A 28 -12.96 -11.44 8.37
N LEU A 29 -12.72 -10.92 7.15
CA LEU A 29 -12.03 -9.63 6.98
C LEU A 29 -12.87 -8.45 7.47
N THR A 30 -14.17 -8.46 7.20
CA THR A 30 -15.10 -7.37 7.58
C THR A 30 -15.10 -7.16 9.09
N GLU A 31 -15.11 -8.24 9.86
CA GLU A 31 -15.11 -8.24 11.32
C GLU A 31 -13.81 -7.65 11.86
N VAL A 32 -12.67 -8.06 11.31
CA VAL A 32 -11.34 -7.56 11.69
C VAL A 32 -11.21 -6.06 11.38
N VAL A 33 -11.61 -5.62 10.19
CA VAL A 33 -11.54 -4.22 9.79
C VAL A 33 -12.45 -3.38 10.67
N LYS A 34 -13.70 -3.78 10.90
CA LYS A 34 -14.65 -3.05 11.77
C LYS A 34 -14.17 -2.95 13.21
N ALA A 35 -13.49 -3.97 13.74
CA ALA A 35 -12.98 -3.95 15.10
C ALA A 35 -11.85 -2.92 15.33
N CYS A 36 -11.03 -2.69 14.30
CA CYS A 36 -9.78 -1.90 14.38
C CYS A 36 -9.86 -0.52 13.71
N ARG A 37 -10.71 -0.35 12.70
CA ARG A 37 -10.82 0.88 11.91
C ARG A 37 -11.20 2.06 12.81
N GLY A 38 -10.49 3.17 12.66
CA GLY A 38 -10.67 4.37 13.47
C GLY A 38 -10.07 4.31 14.88
N LYS A 39 -9.53 3.15 15.30
CA LYS A 39 -8.79 3.00 16.57
C LYS A 39 -7.29 2.99 16.31
N ASN A 40 -6.84 2.01 15.53
CA ASN A 40 -5.43 1.84 15.19
C ASN A 40 -5.22 1.44 13.72
N LEU A 41 -6.29 1.23 12.95
CA LEU A 41 -6.26 1.02 11.51
C LEU A 41 -6.93 2.20 10.81
N PHE A 42 -6.23 2.80 9.83
CA PHE A 42 -6.67 3.97 9.09
C PHE A 42 -6.47 3.76 7.59
N PHE A 43 -7.34 4.37 6.78
CA PHE A 43 -7.24 4.36 5.32
C PHE A 43 -7.25 5.80 4.82
N SER A 44 -6.27 6.17 4.00
CA SER A 44 -6.09 7.55 3.53
C SER A 44 -5.55 7.61 2.11
N THR A 45 -5.78 8.74 1.43
CA THR A 45 -5.15 9.07 0.14
C THR A 45 -3.89 9.93 0.34
N ASP A 46 -3.63 10.41 1.56
CA ASP A 46 -2.43 11.18 1.91
C ASP A 46 -1.20 10.26 2.08
N VAL A 47 -0.62 9.88 0.95
CA VAL A 47 0.59 9.05 0.90
C VAL A 47 1.78 9.76 1.55
N LYS A 48 1.97 11.06 1.31
CA LYS A 48 3.15 11.79 1.78
C LYS A 48 3.13 12.00 3.28
N GLY A 49 1.99 12.40 3.86
CA GLY A 49 1.83 12.52 5.30
C GLY A 49 2.00 11.17 6.00
N ALA A 50 1.42 10.09 5.44
CA ALA A 50 1.60 8.74 5.98
C ALA A 50 3.07 8.30 5.96
N ILE A 51 3.82 8.58 4.88
CA ILE A 51 5.25 8.30 4.81
C ILE A 51 5.98 9.06 5.92
N GLN A 52 5.72 10.36 6.10
CA GLN A 52 6.39 11.19 7.10
C GLN A 52 6.16 10.69 8.53
N GLU A 53 4.93 10.28 8.85
CA GLU A 53 4.56 9.77 10.17
C GLU A 53 5.10 8.37 10.48
N SER A 54 5.33 7.53 9.47
CA SER A 54 5.64 6.11 9.64
C SER A 54 7.11 5.82 9.94
N ASP A 55 7.37 4.79 10.74
CA ASP A 55 8.72 4.25 10.96
C ASP A 55 9.01 3.04 10.06
N ILE A 56 7.97 2.26 9.72
CA ILE A 56 8.03 1.09 8.83
C ILE A 56 7.01 1.29 7.71
N ILE A 57 7.44 1.05 6.47
CA ILE A 57 6.63 1.22 5.26
C ILE A 57 6.59 -0.10 4.50
N PHE A 58 5.39 -0.63 4.27
CA PHE A 58 5.18 -1.77 3.38
C PHE A 58 4.88 -1.31 1.97
N ALA A 59 5.67 -1.77 1.01
CA ALA A 59 5.42 -1.57 -0.42
C ALA A 59 4.66 -2.78 -0.97
N SER A 60 3.34 -2.66 -1.08
CA SER A 60 2.43 -3.70 -1.58
C SER A 60 1.73 -3.25 -2.86
N VAL A 61 2.53 -2.93 -3.87
CA VAL A 61 2.06 -2.52 -5.20
C VAL A 61 2.15 -3.67 -6.19
N ASN A 62 1.38 -3.59 -7.28
CA ASN A 62 1.42 -4.60 -8.32
C ASN A 62 2.76 -4.56 -9.08
N THR A 63 3.27 -5.74 -9.43
CA THR A 63 4.42 -5.94 -10.32
C THR A 63 3.98 -6.74 -11.55
N PRO A 64 3.13 -6.16 -12.42
CA PRO A 64 2.56 -6.91 -13.55
C PRO A 64 3.66 -7.40 -14.49
N THR A 65 3.42 -8.47 -15.23
CA THR A 65 4.37 -8.95 -16.23
C THR A 65 4.55 -7.90 -17.34
N LYS A 66 5.79 -7.64 -17.75
CA LYS A 66 6.11 -6.72 -18.85
C LYS A 66 5.42 -7.15 -20.14
N VAL A 67 4.77 -6.22 -20.81
CA VAL A 67 4.07 -6.48 -22.08
C VAL A 67 4.94 -6.26 -23.32
N LYS A 68 6.06 -5.53 -23.19
CA LYS A 68 6.97 -5.19 -24.30
C LYS A 68 8.43 -5.07 -23.82
N GLY A 69 9.38 -5.14 -24.76
CA GLY A 69 10.82 -5.02 -24.50
C GLY A 69 11.47 -6.30 -23.97
N VAL A 70 12.70 -6.18 -23.46
CA VAL A 70 13.46 -7.33 -22.92
C VAL A 70 12.69 -7.96 -21.75
N GLY A 71 12.44 -9.26 -21.83
CA GLY A 71 11.66 -10.01 -20.84
C GLY A 71 10.14 -9.87 -20.96
N ALA A 72 9.62 -9.38 -22.09
CA ALA A 72 8.17 -9.35 -22.33
C ALA A 72 7.53 -10.74 -22.14
N GLY A 73 6.37 -10.79 -21.48
CA GLY A 73 5.64 -12.00 -21.15
C GLY A 73 6.26 -12.85 -20.03
N ARG A 74 7.39 -12.45 -19.44
CA ARG A 74 8.09 -13.24 -18.40
C ARG A 74 8.59 -12.44 -17.21
N ALA A 75 9.16 -11.26 -17.43
CA ALA A 75 9.76 -10.44 -16.38
C ALA A 75 8.70 -9.55 -15.71
N ALA A 76 8.83 -9.35 -14.40
CA ALA A 76 8.05 -8.38 -13.66
C ALA A 76 8.39 -6.94 -14.06
N ASP A 77 7.37 -6.09 -14.06
CA ASP A 77 7.48 -4.66 -14.26
C ASP A 77 7.63 -3.95 -12.91
N LEU A 78 8.84 -3.47 -12.64
CA LEU A 78 9.20 -2.88 -11.35
C LEU A 78 8.88 -1.38 -11.24
N ARG A 79 8.24 -0.78 -12.25
CA ARG A 79 7.95 0.68 -12.28
C ARG A 79 7.20 1.15 -11.03
N PHE A 80 6.29 0.35 -10.49
CA PHE A 80 5.53 0.71 -9.30
C PHE A 80 6.39 0.66 -8.02
N ILE A 81 7.25 -0.35 -7.89
CA ILE A 81 8.19 -0.44 -6.76
C ILE A 81 9.19 0.72 -6.80
N GLU A 82 9.70 1.04 -7.99
CA GLU A 82 10.56 2.21 -8.19
C GLU A 82 9.84 3.52 -7.80
N SER A 83 8.57 3.67 -8.20
CA SER A 83 7.75 4.83 -7.86
C SER A 83 7.54 4.96 -6.35
N VAL A 84 7.33 3.86 -5.63
CA VAL A 84 7.27 3.86 -4.16
C VAL A 84 8.61 4.30 -3.58
N GLY A 85 9.73 3.72 -4.04
CA GLY A 85 11.07 4.11 -3.59
C GLY A 85 11.37 5.60 -3.76
N ARG A 86 11.01 6.17 -4.92
CA ARG A 86 11.13 7.61 -5.20
C ARG A 86 10.25 8.45 -4.28
N THR A 87 8.99 8.09 -4.13
CA THR A 87 8.03 8.83 -3.28
C THR A 87 8.48 8.83 -1.81
N VAL A 88 9.01 7.71 -1.33
CA VAL A 88 9.58 7.61 0.02
C VAL A 88 10.83 8.47 0.13
N ALA A 89 11.75 8.42 -0.83
CA ALA A 89 12.94 9.25 -0.83
C ALA A 89 12.62 10.76 -0.82
N GLU A 90 11.58 11.18 -1.54
CA GLU A 90 11.13 12.58 -1.59
C GLU A 90 10.42 13.04 -0.31
N SER A 91 9.74 12.13 0.39
CA SER A 91 8.85 12.50 1.50
C SER A 91 9.42 12.17 2.88
N ALA A 92 10.40 11.26 2.98
CA ALA A 92 10.97 10.84 4.24
C ALA A 92 11.75 11.98 4.92
N ASN A 93 11.44 12.22 6.20
CA ASN A 93 12.06 13.24 7.03
C ASN A 93 12.95 12.67 8.15
N ARG A 94 13.05 11.34 8.24
CA ARG A 94 13.87 10.57 9.19
C ARG A 94 14.11 9.18 8.61
N SER A 95 14.98 8.39 9.25
CA SER A 95 15.23 7.00 8.88
C SER A 95 13.94 6.17 8.90
N LYS A 96 13.74 5.35 7.87
CA LYS A 96 12.57 4.47 7.74
C LYS A 96 13.00 3.09 7.28
N ILE A 97 12.28 2.06 7.72
CA ILE A 97 12.44 0.69 7.24
C ILE A 97 11.42 0.45 6.12
N ILE A 98 11.90 0.07 4.94
CA ILE A 98 11.03 -0.25 3.80
C ILE A 98 11.02 -1.77 3.64
N ILE A 99 9.81 -2.35 3.61
CA ILE A 99 9.58 -3.77 3.42
C ILE A 99 8.84 -3.94 2.11
N GLU A 100 9.48 -4.57 1.14
CA GLU A 100 8.81 -5.05 -0.08
C GLU A 100 7.93 -6.24 0.29
N LYS A 101 6.68 -6.23 -0.18
CA LYS A 101 5.73 -7.30 0.07
C LYS A 101 4.95 -7.61 -1.21
N SER A 102 5.41 -8.62 -1.92
CA SER A 102 4.75 -9.20 -3.09
C SER A 102 4.40 -10.68 -2.87
N THR A 103 3.47 -11.19 -3.67
CA THR A 103 3.19 -12.64 -3.82
C THR A 103 4.06 -13.30 -4.88
N VAL A 104 4.79 -12.51 -5.67
CA VAL A 104 5.66 -12.94 -6.77
C VAL A 104 7.03 -12.25 -6.62
N PRO A 105 8.12 -12.99 -6.34
CA PRO A 105 9.47 -12.44 -6.26
C PRO A 105 10.06 -12.08 -7.63
#